data_AF-A0A6I4XQ50-F1
#
_entry.id   AF-A0A6I4XQ50-F1
#
_cell.length_a   1.000
_cell.length_b   1.000
_cell.length_c   1.000
_cell.angle_alpha   90.00
_cell.angle_beta   90.00
_cell.angle_gamma   90.00
#
_symmetry.space_group_name_H-M   'P 1'
#
loop_
_entity.id
_entity.type
_entity.pdbx_description
1 polymer ?
#
loop_
_entity_poly.entity_id
_entity_poly.type
_entity_poly.pdbx_seq_one_letter_code
_entity_poly.pdbx_strand_id
1 'polypeptide(L)'
;MNNADPESQSLIAQLLLLVVLTFINAFLAAAEIAVVSVNKNRVEQKAEDGDAKAQKLLKVLQDPNNFLSTIQVGITLVNILSGASLAETLSSRLAPVLGGGAAAKSLASIIILALLTYVSIVFGELYPKRIAMNKSEEVAQL
;
A
#
# COMPACT_ATOMS: atom_id res chain seq x y z
N MET A 1 -1.57 22.87 -31.16
CA MET A 1 -1.36 22.67 -29.71
C MET A 1 -1.92 21.31 -29.33
N ASN A 2 -1.09 20.27 -29.29
CA ASN A 2 -1.16 19.12 -28.37
C ASN A 2 -0.14 18.06 -28.83
N ASN A 3 1.16 18.33 -28.64
CA ASN A 3 2.17 17.29 -28.65
C ASN A 3 2.69 17.22 -27.22
N ALA A 4 2.01 16.47 -26.36
CA ALA A 4 2.59 16.04 -25.10
C ALA A 4 3.79 15.15 -25.48
N ASP A 5 5.00 15.61 -25.18
CA ASP A 5 6.24 14.89 -25.44
C ASP A 5 6.12 13.43 -24.96
N PRO A 6 6.70 12.44 -25.65
CA PRO A 6 6.64 11.03 -25.25
C PRO A 6 7.04 10.77 -23.79
N GLU A 7 7.95 11.59 -23.24
CA GLU A 7 8.38 11.54 -21.84
C GLU A 7 7.33 12.05 -20.84
N SER A 8 6.44 12.95 -21.24
CA SER A 8 5.36 13.43 -20.38
C SER A 8 4.23 12.40 -20.26
N GLN A 9 3.96 11.65 -21.34
CA GLN A 9 3.00 10.54 -21.34
C GLN A 9 3.46 9.39 -20.44
N SER A 10 4.77 9.08 -20.45
CA SER A 10 5.33 8.04 -19.56
C SER A 10 5.28 8.46 -18.08
N LEU A 11 5.46 9.75 -17.78
CA LEU A 11 5.42 10.26 -16.41
C LEU A 11 3.99 10.22 -15.82
N ILE A 12 2.98 10.62 -16.60
CA ILE A 12 1.57 10.50 -16.18
C ILE A 12 1.20 9.04 -15.94
N ALA A 13 1.64 8.13 -16.82
CA ALA A 13 1.40 6.70 -16.65
C ALA A 13 2.08 6.13 -15.39
N GLN A 14 3.32 6.55 -15.09
CA GLN A 14 4.05 6.16 -13.87
C GLN A 14 3.38 6.70 -12.60
N LEU A 15 2.90 7.95 -12.61
CA LEU A 15 2.16 8.53 -11.48
C LEU A 15 0.82 7.82 -11.27
N LEU A 16 0.09 7.52 -12.34
CA LEU A 16 -1.16 6.79 -12.25
C LEU A 16 -0.92 5.37 -11.70
N LEU A 17 0.12 4.69 -12.19
CA LEU A 17 0.55 3.39 -11.66
C LEU A 17 0.88 3.48 -10.16
N LEU A 18 1.62 4.52 -9.71
CA LEU A 18 1.92 4.72 -8.29
C LEU A 18 0.65 4.85 -7.46
N VAL A 19 -0.30 5.66 -7.92
CA VAL A 19 -1.56 5.88 -7.21
C VAL A 19 -2.31 4.56 -7.08
N VAL A 20 -2.42 3.79 -8.17
CA VAL A 20 -3.07 2.47 -8.16
C VAL A 20 -2.34 1.50 -7.23
N LEU A 21 -1.01 1.40 -7.32
CA LEU A 21 -0.21 0.53 -6.46
C LEU A 21 -0.36 0.92 -4.98
N THR A 22 -0.36 2.22 -4.67
CA THR A 22 -0.57 2.72 -3.30
C THR A 22 -1.93 2.32 -2.76
N PHE A 23 -3.00 2.42 -3.57
CA PHE A 23 -4.34 1.97 -3.19
C PHE A 23 -4.42 0.46 -2.97
N ILE A 24 -3.76 -0.33 -3.84
CA ILE A 24 -3.67 -1.78 -3.66
C ILE A 24 -2.94 -2.10 -2.35
N ASN A 25 -1.82 -1.43 -2.07
CA ASN A 25 -1.07 -1.62 -0.83
C ASN A 25 -1.93 -1.29 0.40
N ALA A 26 -2.63 -0.14 0.35
CA ALA A 26 -3.52 0.31 1.41
C ALA A 26 -4.64 -0.69 1.69
N PHE A 27 -5.23 -1.25 0.63
CA PHE A 27 -6.27 -2.27 0.75
C PHE A 27 -5.72 -3.56 1.39
N LEU A 28 -4.57 -4.05 0.92
CA LEU A 28 -3.92 -5.24 1.45
C LEU A 28 -3.54 -5.07 2.93
N ALA A 29 -2.92 -3.94 3.28
CA ALA A 29 -2.54 -3.59 4.64
C ALA A 29 -3.76 -3.46 5.57
N ALA A 30 -4.87 -2.88 5.09
CA ALA A 30 -6.11 -2.82 5.85
C ALA A 30 -6.74 -4.21 6.05
N ALA A 31 -6.72 -5.06 5.02
CA ALA A 31 -7.24 -6.43 5.09
C ALA A 31 -6.44 -7.30 6.09
N GLU A 32 -5.11 -7.15 6.11
CA GLU A 32 -4.22 -7.78 7.09
C GLU A 32 -4.68 -7.46 8.52
N ILE A 33 -4.81 -6.17 8.85
CA ILE A 33 -5.19 -5.74 10.20
C ILE A 33 -6.64 -6.09 10.52
N ALA A 34 -7.56 -6.04 9.55
CA ALA A 34 -8.93 -6.46 9.77
C ALA A 34 -9.02 -7.92 10.21
N VAL A 35 -8.23 -8.82 9.59
CA VAL A 35 -8.17 -10.24 9.98
C VAL A 35 -7.46 -10.44 11.32
N VAL A 36 -6.39 -9.69 11.60
CA VAL A 36 -5.65 -9.81 12.88
C VAL A 36 -6.45 -9.26 14.07
N SER A 37 -7.27 -8.23 13.87
CA SER A 37 -8.01 -7.54 14.94
C SER A 37 -9.43 -8.05 15.19
N VAL A 38 -9.96 -8.93 14.34
CA VAL A 38 -11.34 -9.41 14.47
C VAL A 38 -11.51 -10.39 15.63
N ASN A 39 -12.60 -10.25 16.39
CA ASN A 39 -12.98 -11.21 17.42
C ASN A 39 -13.62 -12.45 16.79
N LYS A 40 -12.88 -13.56 16.76
CA LYS A 40 -13.32 -14.84 16.18
C LYS A 40 -14.66 -15.33 16.75
N ASN A 41 -14.86 -15.27 18.06
CA ASN A 41 -16.09 -15.74 18.71
C ASN A 41 -17.32 -14.96 18.21
N ARG A 42 -17.20 -13.65 17.99
CA ARG A 42 -18.30 -12.82 17.48
C ARG A 42 -18.58 -13.09 16.00
N VAL A 43 -17.58 -13.50 15.22
CA VAL A 43 -17.74 -13.95 13.83
C VAL A 43 -18.41 -15.33 13.79
N GLU A 44 -18.05 -16.23 14.70
CA GLU A 44 -18.70 -17.55 14.84
C GLU A 44 -20.18 -17.41 15.15
N GLN A 45 -20.55 -16.60 16.15
CA GLN A 45 -21.96 -16.34 16.47
C GLN A 45 -22.75 -15.80 15.27
N LYS A 46 -22.21 -14.80 14.55
CA LYS A 46 -22.87 -14.27 13.35
C LYS A 46 -23.00 -15.30 12.22
N ALA A 47 -22.02 -16.21 12.11
CA ALA A 47 -22.06 -17.27 11.12
C ALA A 47 -23.14 -18.33 11.44
N GLU A 48 -23.34 -18.61 12.73
CA GLU A 48 -24.42 -19.45 13.26
C GLU A 48 -25.79 -18.80 13.05
N ASP A 49 -25.89 -17.47 13.20
CA ASP A 49 -27.10 -16.68 12.90
C ASP A 49 -27.43 -16.58 11.39
N GLY A 50 -26.62 -17.20 10.52
CA GLY A 50 -26.87 -17.30 9.09
C GLY A 50 -26.26 -16.19 8.23
N ASP A 51 -25.37 -15.35 8.77
CA ASP A 51 -24.68 -14.33 7.97
C ASP A 51 -23.65 -14.98 7.02
N ALA A 52 -23.98 -14.97 5.72
CA ALA A 52 -23.13 -15.54 4.66
C ALA A 52 -21.74 -14.89 4.57
N LYS A 53 -21.57 -13.62 4.98
CA LYS A 53 -20.26 -12.95 5.04
C LYS A 53 -19.47 -13.44 6.25
N ALA A 54 -20.12 -13.59 7.40
CA ALA A 54 -19.48 -14.13 8.59
C ALA A 54 -18.99 -15.58 8.37
N GLN A 55 -19.78 -16.41 7.66
CA GLN A 55 -19.37 -17.76 7.28
C GLN A 55 -18.12 -17.79 6.39
N LYS A 56 -18.00 -16.86 5.43
CA LYS A 56 -16.79 -16.74 4.59
C LYS A 56 -15.59 -16.28 5.41
N LEU A 57 -15.78 -15.27 6.26
CA LEU A 57 -14.72 -14.75 7.12
C LEU A 57 -14.24 -15.83 8.11
N LEU A 58 -15.14 -16.65 8.65
CA LEU A 58 -14.80 -17.73 9.55
C LEU A 58 -13.86 -18.76 8.91
N LYS A 59 -14.05 -19.07 7.62
CA LYS A 59 -13.11 -19.94 6.86
C LYS A 59 -11.72 -19.33 6.77
N VAL A 60 -11.61 -18.02 6.59
CA VAL A 60 -10.31 -17.31 6.58
C VAL A 60 -9.67 -17.34 7.98
N LEU A 61 -10.47 -17.20 9.03
CA LEU A 61 -10.01 -17.23 10.43
C LEU A 61 -9.68 -18.64 10.95
N GLN A 62 -9.99 -19.70 10.21
CA GLN A 62 -9.57 -21.07 10.54
C GLN A 62 -8.09 -21.30 10.22
N ASP A 63 -7.59 -20.69 9.14
CA ASP A 63 -6.16 -20.68 8.77
C ASP A 63 -5.72 -19.27 8.37
N PRO A 64 -5.60 -18.36 9.35
CA PRO A 64 -5.21 -16.98 9.09
C PRO A 64 -3.78 -16.87 8.54
N ASN A 65 -2.90 -17.83 8.86
CA ASN A 65 -1.51 -17.80 8.44
C ASN A 65 -1.36 -17.83 6.91
N ASN A 66 -2.15 -18.66 6.23
CA ASN A 66 -2.11 -18.76 4.78
C ASN A 66 -2.61 -17.46 4.10
N PHE A 67 -3.68 -16.87 4.64
CA PHE A 67 -4.19 -15.58 4.18
C PHE A 67 -3.17 -14.46 4.40
N LEU A 68 -2.64 -14.34 5.62
CA LEU A 68 -1.67 -13.30 5.98
C LEU A 68 -0.39 -13.42 5.15
N SER A 69 0.10 -14.64 4.92
CA SER A 69 1.27 -14.88 4.07
C SER A 69 1.03 -14.40 2.63
N THR A 70 -0.16 -14.68 2.08
CA THR A 70 -0.55 -14.22 0.73
C THR A 70 -0.61 -12.70 0.63
N ILE A 71 -1.22 -12.05 1.64
CA ILE A 71 -1.30 -10.58 1.71
C ILE A 71 0.11 -9.96 1.81
N GLN A 72 0.99 -10.54 2.62
CA GLN A 72 2.35 -10.04 2.82
C GLN A 72 3.21 -10.15 1.56
N VAL A 73 3.07 -11.24 0.79
CA VAL A 73 3.68 -11.36 -0.53
C VAL A 73 3.13 -10.27 -1.47
N GLY A 74 1.82 -10.02 -1.44
CA GLY A 74 1.18 -8.94 -2.19
C GLY A 74 1.75 -7.56 -1.87
N ILE A 75 1.83 -7.21 -0.58
CA ILE A 75 2.42 -5.94 -0.10
C ILE A 75 3.87 -5.80 -0.57
N THR A 76 4.65 -6.87 -0.45
CA THR A 76 6.06 -6.89 -0.88
C THR A 76 6.18 -6.62 -2.38
N LEU A 77 5.37 -7.29 -3.20
CA LEU A 77 5.37 -7.10 -4.66
C LEU A 77 4.99 -5.66 -5.03
N VAL A 78 3.96 -5.11 -4.39
CA VAL A 78 3.50 -3.73 -4.62
C VAL A 78 4.59 -2.72 -4.24
N ASN A 79 5.29 -2.93 -3.12
CA ASN A 79 6.38 -2.06 -2.69
C ASN A 79 7.57 -2.10 -3.66
N ILE A 80 7.96 -3.28 -4.16
CA ILE A 80 9.03 -3.42 -5.15
C ILE A 80 8.67 -2.71 -6.46
N LEU A 81 7.46 -2.94 -6.98
CA LEU A 81 6.99 -2.32 -8.22
C LEU A 81 6.89 -0.79 -8.11
N SER A 82 6.44 -0.28 -6.97
CA SER A 82 6.35 1.15 -6.70
C SER A 82 7.73 1.80 -6.64
N GLY A 83 8.70 1.17 -5.95
CA GLY A 83 10.08 1.66 -5.86
C GLY A 83 10.79 1.68 -7.21
N ALA A 84 10.67 0.61 -7.99
CA ALA A 84 11.30 0.47 -9.30
C ALA A 84 10.76 1.48 -10.34
N SER A 85 9.46 1.82 -10.27
CA SER A 85 8.81 2.63 -11.32
C SER A 85 9.11 4.14 -11.23
N LEU A 86 9.50 4.67 -10.06
CA LEU A 86 9.58 6.13 -9.84
C LEU A 86 10.94 6.69 -9.44
N ALA A 87 11.83 5.86 -8.88
CA ALA A 87 13.10 6.34 -8.36
C ALA A 87 13.98 7.01 -9.44
N GLU A 88 14.05 6.42 -10.64
CA GLU A 88 14.85 6.93 -11.76
C GLU A 88 14.29 8.26 -12.32
N THR A 89 12.97 8.33 -12.55
CA THR A 89 12.31 9.48 -13.18
C THR A 89 12.33 10.72 -12.28
N LEU A 90 12.05 10.58 -10.98
CA LEU A 90 12.07 11.73 -10.07
C LEU A 90 13.49 12.17 -9.73
N SER A 91 14.45 11.23 -9.60
CA SER A 91 15.85 11.57 -9.31
C SER A 91 16.53 12.33 -10.43
N SER A 92 16.27 11.96 -11.69
CA SER A 92 16.81 12.64 -12.86
C SER A 92 16.33 14.09 -13.00
N ARG A 93 15.13 14.43 -12.51
CA ARG A 93 14.60 15.81 -12.50
C ARG A 93 15.09 16.65 -11.33
N LEU A 94 15.42 16.04 -10.18
CA LEU A 94 15.94 16.75 -9.02
C LEU A 94 17.47 16.99 -9.10
N ALA A 95 18.21 16.11 -9.80
CA ALA A 95 19.66 16.24 -10.00
C ALA A 95 20.16 17.61 -10.51
N PRO A 96 19.54 18.26 -11.52
CA PRO A 96 19.99 19.58 -11.99
C PRO A 96 19.75 20.69 -10.95
N VAL A 97 18.77 20.54 -10.06
CA VAL A 97 18.48 21.53 -9.00
C VAL A 97 19.55 21.49 -7.89
N LEU A 98 20.22 20.36 -7.70
CA LEU A 98 21.26 20.16 -6.68
C LEU A 98 22.68 20.52 -7.15
N GLY A 99 22.82 21.26 -8.26
CA GLY A 99 24.11 21.74 -8.77
C GLY A 99 24.71 20.90 -9.92
N GLY A 100 24.05 19.83 -10.34
CA GLY A 100 24.48 18.99 -11.45
C GLY A 100 25.71 18.11 -11.15
N GLY A 101 25.90 17.06 -11.95
CA GLY A 101 26.99 16.09 -11.79
C GLY A 101 26.61 14.80 -11.05
N ALA A 102 27.53 13.83 -11.02
CA ALA A 102 27.26 12.48 -10.52
C ALA A 102 26.90 12.45 -9.02
N ALA A 103 27.59 13.25 -8.19
CA ALA A 103 27.30 13.34 -6.76
C ALA A 103 25.92 13.95 -6.48
N ALA A 104 25.53 15.00 -7.23
CA ALA A 104 24.20 15.60 -7.16
C ALA A 104 23.09 14.63 -7.60
N LYS A 105 23.35 13.80 -8.64
CA LYS A 105 22.42 12.75 -9.07
C LYS A 105 22.21 11.69 -7.99
N SER A 106 23.29 11.17 -7.39
CA SER A 106 23.19 10.19 -6.29
C SER A 106 22.45 10.75 -5.07
N LEU A 107 22.75 12.00 -4.68
CA LEU A 107 22.07 12.65 -3.57
C LEU A 107 20.58 12.89 -3.86
N ALA A 108 20.26 13.35 -5.07
CA ALA A 108 18.87 13.48 -5.54
C ALA A 108 18.12 12.14 -5.47
N SER A 109 18.73 11.05 -5.93
CA SER A 109 18.14 9.71 -5.86
C SER A 109 17.83 9.27 -4.44
N ILE A 110 18.76 9.49 -3.50
CA ILE A 110 18.55 9.12 -2.09
C ILE A 110 17.41 9.93 -1.47
N ILE A 111 17.37 11.25 -1.69
CA ILE A 111 16.33 12.14 -1.16
C ILE A 111 14.95 11.76 -1.72
N ILE A 112 14.86 11.57 -3.04
CA ILE A 112 13.62 11.16 -3.70
C ILE A 112 13.16 9.80 -3.21
N LEU A 113 14.07 8.82 -3.10
CA LEU A 113 13.74 7.49 -2.62
C LEU A 113 13.23 7.55 -1.17
N ALA A 114 13.88 8.31 -0.30
CA ALA A 114 13.45 8.47 1.09
C ALA A 114 12.05 9.11 1.19
N LEU A 115 11.80 10.16 0.41
CA LEU A 115 10.52 10.86 0.40
C LEU A 115 9.40 9.99 -0.17
N LEU A 116 9.63 9.30 -1.29
CA LEU A 116 8.68 8.36 -1.88
C LEU A 116 8.38 7.20 -0.92
N THR A 117 9.42 6.65 -0.28
CA THR A 117 9.26 5.58 0.71
C THR A 117 8.43 6.05 1.90
N TYR A 118 8.70 7.25 2.42
CA TYR A 118 7.90 7.83 3.51
C TYR A 118 6.43 7.96 3.13
N VAL A 119 6.14 8.59 1.97
CA VAL A 119 4.75 8.77 1.50
C VAL A 119 4.08 7.41 1.28
N SER A 120 4.76 6.46 0.63
CA SER A 120 4.22 5.13 0.35
C SER A 120 3.92 4.34 1.64
N ILE A 121 4.81 4.35 2.62
CA ILE A 121 4.60 3.64 3.88
C ILE A 121 3.50 4.31 4.71
N VAL A 122 3.52 5.64 4.81
CA VAL A 122 2.55 6.37 5.64
C VAL A 122 1.14 6.22 5.07
N PHE A 123 0.95 6.51 3.78
CA PHE A 123 -0.38 6.50 3.16
C PHE A 123 -0.81 5.13 2.64
N GLY A 124 0.15 4.29 2.21
CA GLY A 124 -0.10 2.96 1.70
C GLY A 124 -0.14 1.86 2.76
N GLU A 125 0.41 2.08 3.97
CA GLU A 125 0.40 1.05 5.02
C GLU A 125 -0.09 1.57 6.37
N LEU A 126 0.63 2.52 6.98
CA LEU A 126 0.38 2.90 8.38
C LEU A 126 -1.00 3.51 8.60
N TYR A 127 -1.40 4.43 7.73
CA TYR A 127 -2.69 5.11 7.85
C TYR A 127 -3.88 4.15 7.62
N PRO A 128 -3.90 3.32 6.55
CA PRO A 128 -4.91 2.27 6.38
C PRO A 128 -4.98 1.29 7.55
N LYS A 129 -3.82 0.83 8.06
CA LYS A 129 -3.75 -0.06 9.22
C LYS A 129 -4.37 0.57 10.46
N ARG A 130 -4.10 1.86 10.69
CA ARG A 130 -4.65 2.59 11.83
C ARG A 130 -6.16 2.78 11.73
N ILE A 131 -6.69 3.07 10.55
CA ILE A 131 -8.14 3.14 10.32
C ILE A 131 -8.79 1.78 10.55
N ALA A 132 -8.20 0.71 10.01
CA ALA A 132 -8.73 -0.64 10.18
C ALA A 132 -8.80 -1.04 11.67
N MET A 133 -7.74 -0.76 12.43
CA MET A 133 -7.66 -1.07 13.85
C MET A 133 -8.69 -0.28 14.69
N ASN A 134 -8.83 1.03 14.43
CA ASN A 134 -9.79 1.87 15.16
C ASN A 134 -11.25 1.43 14.92
N LYS A 135 -11.60 0.99 13.70
CA LYS A 135 -12.94 0.45 13.43
C LYS A 135 -13.21 -0.85 14.17
N SER A 136 -12.19 -1.69 14.36
CA SER A 136 -12.30 -2.91 15.15
C SER A 136 -12.55 -2.59 16.63
N GLU A 137 -11.86 -1.57 17.17
CA GLU A 137 -12.06 -1.10 18.54
C GLU A 137 -13.46 -0.52 18.76
N GLU A 138 -13.97 0.29 17.82
CA GLU A 138 -15.32 0.89 17.88
C GLU A 138 -16.43 -0.18 17.93
N VAL A 139 -16.22 -1.32 17.26
CA VAL A 139 -17.13 -2.48 17.30
C VAL A 139 -16.96 -3.33 18.58
N ALA A 140 -15.78 -3.32 19.19
CA ALA A 140 -15.50 -4.08 20.41
C ALA A 140 -16.04 -3.39 21.67
N GLN A 141 -16.25 -2.08 21.64
CA GLN A 141 -16.82 -1.30 22.75
C GLN A 141 -18.36 -1.26 22.77
N LEU A 142 -19.03 -1.94 21.82
CA LEU A 142 -20.50 -2.10 21.72
C LEU A 142 -20.94 -3.56 21.94
#